data_AF-A0AAV1VPA7-F1
#
_entry.id   AF-A0AAV1VPA7-F1
#
_cell.length_a   1.000
_cell.length_b   1.000
_cell.length_c   1.000
_cell.angle_alpha   90.00
_cell.angle_beta   90.00
_cell.angle_gamma   90.00
#
_symmetry.space_group_name_H-M   'P 1'
#
loop_
_entity.id
_entity.type
_entity.pdbx_description
1 polymer ?
#
loop_
_entity_poly.entity_id
_entity_poly.type
_entity_poly.pdbx_seq_one_letter_code
_entity_poly.pdbx_strand_id
1 'polypeptide(L)'
;MLPASTAAARGCSLTALLTHVVAPNSLQFNAGEFQRSSKEAQEAARDAATRVQPGDLIFSTTSGLVYSVGRYATENTYDHVVIVLDERTVLHVGMPSVRLMPLERLLLPQRQPVVLRVTMSEEERQRFLRCARQLVGCQYDVTRAYKLMLRLALKRLTGSSPLPRLPLDVKSNVWICSDAILVLLAGCCEAFREALAKARQEAELDIFTIGSASLMDFQRLRRIEPTIISRVPLPVVNFTLAPHKRSWRAYVPEMVRFAQSMQNGAFKWPLSPVIRLSSKGHEVAARIPPSPLTTKHKIQILGYALVFLAILRRGLTVKRVVLRAIEVLMLRYVARHVMLHLQSSPALFAPAKL
;
A
#
# COMPACT_ATOMS: atom_id res chain seq x y z
N MET A 1 48.77 29.95 8.38
CA MET A 1 48.02 30.12 9.64
C MET A 1 46.54 29.79 9.41
N LEU A 2 46.11 28.60 9.83
CA LEU A 2 44.76 28.34 10.38
C LEU A 2 44.70 28.94 11.81
N PRO A 3 43.57 28.95 12.57
CA PRO A 3 42.15 28.54 12.34
C PRO A 3 41.17 29.71 12.71
N ALA A 4 39.82 29.65 12.78
CA ALA A 4 38.81 28.65 13.19
C ALA A 4 37.46 28.98 12.48
N SER A 5 36.54 28.08 12.08
CA SER A 5 35.95 26.85 12.66
C SER A 5 35.09 27.06 13.92
N THR A 6 33.76 27.23 13.76
CA THR A 6 32.69 26.29 14.20
C THR A 6 31.33 26.98 14.42
N ALA A 7 30.27 26.17 14.27
CA ALA A 7 28.91 26.32 14.81
C ALA A 7 27.79 26.70 13.81
N ALA A 8 27.30 25.70 13.07
CA ALA A 8 25.87 25.59 12.75
C ALA A 8 25.55 24.13 12.35
N ALA A 9 25.38 23.26 13.34
CA ALA A 9 24.74 21.96 13.15
C ALA A 9 23.63 21.79 14.19
N ARG A 10 22.54 21.15 13.74
CA ARG A 10 21.41 20.56 14.51
C ARG A 10 20.10 21.36 14.52
N GLY A 11 19.52 21.49 13.32
CA GLY A 11 18.07 21.50 13.12
C GLY A 11 17.62 20.15 12.55
N CYS A 12 17.81 19.04 13.27
CA CYS A 12 17.27 17.75 12.84
C CYS A 12 15.77 17.73 13.13
N SER A 13 14.98 18.19 12.16
CA SER A 13 13.53 18.27 12.22
C SER A 13 12.91 16.90 12.55
N LEU A 14 12.06 16.83 13.58
CA LEU A 14 11.32 15.63 14.01
C LEU A 14 10.61 14.88 12.86
N THR A 15 10.29 15.59 11.77
CA THR A 15 9.72 15.06 10.53
C THR A 15 10.65 14.11 9.77
N ALA A 16 11.97 14.31 9.82
CA ALA A 16 12.95 13.41 9.22
C ALA A 16 13.08 12.09 10.00
N LEU A 17 12.93 12.14 11.32
CA LEU A 17 13.01 10.96 12.19
C LEU A 17 11.76 10.08 12.06
N LEU A 18 10.58 10.70 11.92
CA LEU A 18 9.31 9.98 11.76
C LEU A 18 9.17 9.31 10.39
N THR A 19 9.78 9.86 9.35
CA THR A 19 9.69 9.29 7.99
C THR A 19 10.55 8.03 7.83
N HIS A 20 11.65 7.87 8.58
CA HIS A 20 12.50 6.65 8.56
C HIS A 20 11.80 5.42 9.14
N VAL A 21 10.82 5.66 10.01
CA VAL A 21 10.08 4.62 10.73
C VAL A 21 8.87 4.13 9.92
N VAL A 22 8.39 4.92 8.95
CA VAL A 22 7.17 4.63 8.16
C VAL A 22 7.37 3.63 7.03
N ALA A 23 8.59 3.52 6.54
CA ALA A 23 8.86 2.88 5.28
C ALA A 23 10.37 2.77 5.09
N PRO A 24 11.08 1.83 5.76
CA PRO A 24 12.55 1.80 5.74
C PRO A 24 13.14 1.68 4.33
N ASN A 25 12.35 1.27 3.32
CA ASN A 25 12.78 1.21 1.92
C ASN A 25 11.84 1.89 0.91
N SER A 26 10.74 2.53 1.33
CA SER A 26 9.54 2.34 0.50
C SER A 26 8.66 3.54 0.19
N LEU A 27 8.97 4.70 0.75
CA LEU A 27 8.42 6.01 0.31
C LEU A 27 9.41 7.14 0.59
N GLN A 28 10.33 6.92 1.54
CA GLN A 28 11.50 7.75 1.67
C GLN A 28 12.45 7.54 0.51
N PHE A 29 12.89 8.67 -0.02
CA PHE A 29 13.99 8.76 -0.95
C PHE A 29 15.26 8.15 -0.33
N ASN A 30 15.60 6.90 -0.68
CA ASN A 30 16.95 6.41 -0.51
C ASN A 30 17.79 6.92 -1.68
N ALA A 31 18.45 8.05 -1.46
CA ALA A 31 19.25 8.76 -2.47
C ALA A 31 20.26 7.86 -3.19
N GLY A 32 20.77 6.86 -2.47
CA GLY A 32 21.80 5.95 -2.96
C GLY A 32 21.28 4.60 -3.47
N GLU A 33 19.97 4.41 -3.64
CA GLU A 33 19.42 3.10 -4.05
C GLU A 33 20.01 2.63 -5.38
N PHE A 34 20.07 3.51 -6.38
CA PHE A 34 20.62 3.20 -7.70
C PHE A 34 22.13 2.89 -7.61
N GLN A 35 22.89 3.73 -6.90
CA GLN A 35 24.34 3.56 -6.74
C GLN A 35 24.71 2.29 -5.96
N ARG A 36 23.81 1.79 -5.10
CA ARG A 36 23.99 0.55 -4.33
C ARG A 36 23.53 -0.70 -5.08
N SER A 37 22.77 -0.56 -6.17
CA SER A 37 22.37 -1.69 -7.00
C SER A 37 23.56 -2.30 -7.74
N SER A 38 23.46 -3.56 -8.14
CA SER A 38 24.50 -4.22 -8.96
C SER A 38 24.70 -3.48 -10.28
N LYS A 39 25.90 -3.60 -10.87
CA LYS A 39 26.20 -3.01 -12.18
C LYS A 39 25.21 -3.46 -13.25
N GLU A 40 24.88 -4.75 -13.29
CA GLU A 40 23.87 -5.34 -14.17
C GLU A 40 22.50 -4.66 -14.03
N ALA A 41 22.05 -4.40 -12.80
CA ALA A 41 20.77 -3.74 -12.55
C ALA A 41 20.80 -2.26 -12.98
N GLN A 42 21.93 -1.58 -12.80
CA GLN A 42 22.12 -0.20 -13.27
C GLN A 42 22.14 -0.12 -14.79
N GLU A 43 22.83 -1.04 -15.46
CA GLU A 43 22.88 -1.15 -16.92
C GLU A 43 21.51 -1.47 -17.51
N ALA A 44 20.78 -2.43 -16.92
CA ALA A 44 19.41 -2.74 -17.33
C ALA A 44 18.47 -1.53 -17.19
N ALA A 45 18.62 -0.73 -16.13
CA ALA A 45 17.84 0.48 -15.93
C ALA A 45 18.20 1.58 -16.94
N ARG A 46 19.48 1.73 -17.29
CA ARG A 46 19.94 2.64 -18.35
C ARG A 46 19.43 2.25 -19.72
N ASP A 47 19.50 0.97 -20.06
CA ASP A 47 18.97 0.43 -21.31
C ASP A 47 17.45 0.64 -21.38
N ALA A 48 16.73 0.37 -20.29
CA ALA A 48 15.30 0.67 -20.18
C ALA A 48 15.00 2.16 -20.38
N ALA A 49 15.84 3.08 -19.85
CA ALA A 49 15.63 4.52 -19.98
C ALA A 49 15.63 5.00 -21.43
N THR A 50 16.36 4.33 -22.33
CA THR A 50 16.38 4.65 -23.78
C THR A 50 15.02 4.44 -24.48
N ARG A 51 14.12 3.66 -23.87
CA ARG A 51 12.78 3.35 -24.44
C ARG A 51 11.69 4.30 -23.94
N VAL A 52 11.97 5.01 -22.87
CA VAL A 52 11.01 5.86 -22.17
C VAL A 52 11.03 7.27 -22.76
N GLN A 53 9.85 7.90 -22.84
CA GLN A 53 9.68 9.24 -23.37
C GLN A 53 8.98 10.16 -22.35
N PRO A 54 9.17 11.49 -22.43
CA PRO A 54 8.40 12.44 -21.65
C PRO A 54 6.89 12.20 -21.84
N GLY A 55 6.14 12.18 -20.74
CA GLY A 55 4.71 11.89 -20.71
C GLY A 55 4.38 10.42 -20.41
N ASP A 56 5.36 9.52 -20.48
CA ASP A 56 5.17 8.13 -20.07
C ASP A 56 4.89 8.02 -18.57
N LEU A 57 4.11 7.01 -18.20
CA LEU A 57 3.77 6.67 -16.83
C LEU A 57 4.53 5.42 -16.41
N ILE A 58 5.29 5.49 -15.31
CA ILE A 58 6.03 4.33 -14.79
C ILE A 58 5.34 3.84 -13.54
N PHE A 59 4.76 2.64 -13.63
CA PHE A 59 4.21 1.91 -12.51
C PHE A 59 5.31 1.07 -11.88
N SER A 60 5.40 1.07 -10.56
CA SER A 60 6.42 0.32 -9.85
C SER A 60 5.85 -0.44 -8.66
N THR A 61 6.57 -1.49 -8.29
CA THR A 61 6.41 -2.19 -7.03
C THR A 61 7.55 -1.82 -6.10
N THR A 62 7.21 -1.66 -4.84
CA THR A 62 8.18 -1.44 -3.79
C THR A 62 8.40 -2.75 -3.05
N SER A 63 9.68 -3.07 -2.80
CA SER A 63 10.07 -4.27 -2.08
C SER A 63 9.69 -4.16 -0.60
N GLY A 64 9.46 -5.31 0.03
CA GLY A 64 9.14 -5.42 1.44
C GLY A 64 7.71 -5.85 1.73
N LEU A 65 7.54 -6.49 2.90
CA LEU A 65 6.30 -7.13 3.32
C LEU A 65 5.11 -6.17 3.37
N VAL A 66 5.31 -4.95 3.88
CA VAL A 66 4.21 -3.99 4.05
C VAL A 66 3.57 -3.64 2.71
N TYR A 67 4.40 -3.45 1.67
CA TYR A 67 3.94 -3.07 0.33
C TYR A 67 3.35 -4.27 -0.38
N SER A 68 3.95 -5.44 -0.24
CA SER A 68 3.40 -6.67 -0.81
C SER A 68 2.03 -7.03 -0.20
N VAL A 69 1.88 -6.92 1.11
CA VAL A 69 0.59 -7.11 1.81
C VAL A 69 -0.41 -6.03 1.42
N GLY A 70 0.02 -4.76 1.32
CA GLY A 70 -0.85 -3.66 0.88
C GLY A 70 -1.38 -3.87 -0.55
N ARG A 71 -0.49 -4.19 -1.48
CA ARG A 71 -0.84 -4.56 -2.88
C ARG A 71 -1.80 -5.73 -2.91
N TYR A 72 -1.51 -6.79 -2.15
CA TYR A 72 -2.41 -7.93 -2.03
C TYR A 72 -3.78 -7.49 -1.52
N ALA A 73 -3.86 -6.85 -0.34
CA ALA A 73 -5.10 -6.49 0.34
C ALA A 73 -6.00 -5.60 -0.53
N THR A 74 -5.40 -4.70 -1.30
CA THR A 74 -6.10 -3.75 -2.17
C THR A 74 -6.32 -4.25 -3.60
N GLU A 75 -5.86 -5.46 -3.92
CA GLU A 75 -5.87 -6.02 -5.29
C GLU A 75 -5.14 -5.15 -6.34
N ASN A 76 -4.16 -4.35 -5.89
CA ASN A 76 -3.31 -3.59 -6.80
C ASN A 76 -2.06 -4.40 -7.16
N THR A 77 -1.72 -4.40 -8.45
CA THR A 77 -0.48 -5.01 -8.95
C THR A 77 0.75 -4.17 -8.61
N TYR A 78 0.55 -2.85 -8.51
CA TYR A 78 1.58 -1.85 -8.23
C TYR A 78 1.24 -1.12 -6.92
N ASP A 79 2.19 -0.39 -6.36
CA ASP A 79 1.95 0.49 -5.20
C ASP A 79 2.29 1.95 -5.49
N HIS A 80 2.88 2.22 -6.64
CA HIS A 80 3.23 3.57 -7.03
C HIS A 80 3.21 3.78 -8.55
N VAL A 81 3.03 5.04 -8.95
CA VAL A 81 3.09 5.51 -10.34
C VAL A 81 3.74 6.90 -10.36
N VAL A 82 4.58 7.15 -11.36
CA VAL A 82 5.24 8.45 -11.61
C VAL A 82 5.06 8.90 -13.05
N ILE A 83 5.30 10.19 -13.32
CA ILE A 83 5.27 10.77 -14.67
C ILE A 83 6.71 11.00 -15.13
N VAL A 84 7.07 10.62 -16.35
CA VAL A 84 8.36 10.97 -16.95
C VAL A 84 8.29 12.40 -17.48
N LEU A 85 9.20 13.26 -17.02
CA LEU A 85 9.20 14.68 -17.40
C LEU A 85 10.19 14.99 -18.52
N ASP A 86 11.33 14.31 -18.52
CA ASP A 86 12.42 14.43 -19.48
C ASP A 86 13.26 13.14 -19.47
N GLU A 87 14.39 13.14 -20.20
CA GLU A 87 15.30 11.99 -20.34
C GLU A 87 15.91 11.52 -19.01
N ARG A 88 15.93 12.35 -17.96
CA ARG A 88 16.64 12.06 -16.72
C ARG A 88 15.75 12.10 -15.49
N THR A 89 14.58 12.73 -15.57
CA THR A 89 13.76 13.03 -14.40
C THR A 89 12.32 12.56 -14.54
N VAL A 90 11.78 12.15 -13.40
CA VAL A 90 10.36 11.82 -13.21
C VAL A 90 9.75 12.71 -12.14
N LEU A 91 8.47 13.03 -12.28
CA LEU A 91 7.65 13.61 -11.22
C LEU A 91 7.17 12.48 -10.30
N HIS A 92 7.63 12.52 -9.06
CA HIS A 92 7.24 11.58 -8.02
C HIS A 92 6.29 12.26 -7.01
N VAL A 93 5.02 11.84 -7.02
CA VAL A 93 4.00 12.28 -6.07
C VAL A 93 3.93 11.27 -4.92
N GLY A 94 4.78 11.45 -3.91
CA GLY A 94 4.89 10.53 -2.77
C GLY A 94 5.33 11.25 -1.51
N MET A 95 5.43 10.54 -0.39
CA MET A 95 5.79 11.19 0.87
C MET A 95 7.21 11.79 0.85
N PRO A 96 7.42 12.96 1.49
CA PRO A 96 6.40 13.82 2.11
C PRO A 96 5.68 14.73 1.10
N SER A 97 6.29 15.02 -0.05
CA SER A 97 5.82 15.98 -1.04
C SER A 97 6.17 15.54 -2.47
N VAL A 98 5.49 16.16 -3.44
CA VAL A 98 5.78 16.02 -4.85
C VAL A 98 7.17 16.58 -5.17
N ARG A 99 8.01 15.78 -5.82
CA ARG A 99 9.40 16.13 -6.13
C ARG A 99 9.87 15.49 -7.43
N LEU A 100 10.99 16.00 -7.94
CA LEU A 100 11.72 15.37 -9.03
C LEU A 100 12.56 14.21 -8.52
N MET A 101 12.65 13.14 -9.30
CA MET A 101 13.51 11.99 -9.01
C MET A 101 14.24 11.53 -10.28
N PRO A 102 15.45 10.92 -10.15
CA PRO A 102 16.14 10.33 -11.28
C PRO A 102 15.33 9.18 -11.91
N LEU A 103 15.19 9.19 -13.24
CA LEU A 103 14.45 8.20 -14.02
C LEU A 103 14.96 6.78 -13.81
N GLU A 104 16.27 6.58 -13.95
CA GLU A 104 16.93 5.26 -13.88
C GLU A 104 16.62 4.52 -12.58
N ARG A 105 16.44 5.25 -11.48
CA ARG A 105 16.09 4.64 -10.18
C ARG A 105 14.74 3.92 -10.24
N LEU A 106 13.75 4.48 -10.92
CA LEU A 106 12.43 3.87 -11.03
C LEU A 106 12.42 2.71 -12.03
N LEU A 107 13.42 2.67 -12.90
CA LEU A 107 13.61 1.61 -13.90
C LEU A 107 14.49 0.45 -13.40
N LEU A 108 14.87 0.41 -12.11
CA LEU A 108 15.60 -0.72 -11.55
C LEU A 108 14.76 -2.02 -11.63
N PRO A 109 15.33 -3.15 -12.08
CA PRO A 109 14.62 -4.43 -12.17
C PRO A 109 13.91 -4.86 -10.89
N GLN A 110 14.51 -4.61 -9.73
CA GLN A 110 13.93 -4.93 -8.41
C GLN A 110 12.58 -4.23 -8.14
N ARG A 111 12.32 -3.11 -8.82
CA ARG A 111 11.04 -2.37 -8.73
C ARG A 111 9.98 -2.90 -9.68
N GLN A 112 10.34 -3.81 -10.59
CA GLN A 112 9.46 -4.40 -11.59
C GLN A 112 8.67 -3.32 -12.35
N PRO A 113 9.36 -2.34 -12.96
CA PRO A 113 8.71 -1.23 -13.63
C PRO A 113 7.83 -1.70 -14.80
N VAL A 114 6.69 -1.04 -14.96
CA VAL A 114 5.85 -1.16 -16.15
C VAL A 114 5.60 0.24 -16.68
N VAL A 115 5.99 0.45 -17.93
CA VAL A 115 5.85 1.74 -18.60
C VAL A 115 4.59 1.72 -19.47
N LEU A 116 3.70 2.68 -19.22
CA LEU A 116 2.51 2.92 -20.02
C LEU A 116 2.63 4.27 -20.72
N ARG A 117 2.32 4.30 -22.01
CA ARG A 117 2.31 5.51 -22.82
C ARG A 117 0.88 5.87 -23.17
N VAL A 118 0.51 7.10 -22.82
CA VAL A 118 -0.81 7.64 -23.19
C VAL A 118 -0.68 8.30 -24.57
N THR A 119 -1.62 7.99 -25.46
CA THR A 119 -1.67 8.63 -26.79
C THR A 119 -2.09 10.09 -26.62
N MET A 120 -1.20 11.01 -26.98
CA MET A 120 -1.41 12.46 -26.91
C MET A 120 -0.82 13.12 -28.15
N SER A 121 -1.40 14.24 -28.58
CA SER A 121 -0.73 15.15 -29.53
C SER A 121 0.52 15.77 -28.88
N GLU A 122 1.39 16.39 -29.69
CA GLU A 122 2.55 17.11 -29.15
C GLU A 122 2.10 18.22 -28.19
N GLU A 123 1.10 19.00 -28.59
CA GLU A 123 0.57 20.13 -27.83
C GLU A 123 -0.05 19.68 -26.50
N GLU A 124 -0.83 18.60 -26.53
CA GLU A 124 -1.40 17.98 -25.34
C GLU A 124 -0.29 17.48 -24.40
N ARG A 125 0.74 16.83 -24.94
CA ARG A 125 1.88 16.33 -24.16
C ARG A 125 2.66 17.47 -23.53
N GLN A 126 2.95 18.54 -24.27
CA GLN A 126 3.63 19.72 -23.73
C GLN A 126 2.79 20.41 -22.64
N ARG A 127 1.47 20.51 -22.84
CA ARG A 127 0.54 21.02 -21.81
C ARG A 127 0.56 20.13 -20.56
N PHE A 128 0.43 18.82 -20.72
CA PHE A 128 0.47 17.84 -19.64
C PHE A 128 1.76 17.95 -18.83
N LEU A 129 2.91 18.02 -19.50
CA LEU A 129 4.23 18.13 -18.86
C LEU A 129 4.41 19.48 -18.14
N ARG A 130 3.89 20.59 -18.68
CA ARG A 130 3.90 21.89 -17.98
C ARG A 130 3.05 21.83 -16.71
N CYS A 131 1.82 21.32 -16.79
CA CYS A 131 0.94 21.17 -15.63
C CYS A 131 1.53 20.20 -14.59
N ALA A 132 2.15 19.11 -15.01
CA ALA A 132 2.83 18.17 -14.13
C ALA A 132 3.97 18.84 -13.34
N ARG A 133 4.78 19.70 -13.98
CA ARG A 133 5.85 20.45 -13.30
C ARG A 133 5.31 21.43 -12.25
N GLN A 134 4.11 21.98 -12.44
CA GLN A 134 3.48 22.87 -11.46
C GLN A 134 3.11 22.17 -10.14
N LEU A 135 3.04 20.83 -10.12
CA LEU A 135 2.78 20.09 -8.89
C LEU A 135 4.00 19.99 -7.97
N VAL A 136 5.22 20.32 -8.43
CA VAL A 136 6.43 20.24 -7.61
C VAL A 136 6.29 21.11 -6.37
N GLY A 137 6.52 20.51 -5.19
CA GLY A 137 6.35 21.19 -3.90
C GLY A 137 4.97 20.99 -3.24
N CYS A 138 3.95 20.54 -3.98
CA CYS A 138 2.67 20.14 -3.38
C CYS A 138 2.87 19.01 -2.36
N GLN A 139 2.00 18.92 -1.36
CA GLN A 139 2.12 17.90 -0.31
C GLN A 139 1.50 16.57 -0.75
N TYR A 140 1.98 15.48 -0.18
CA TYR A 140 1.36 14.18 -0.37
C TYR A 140 0.19 13.98 0.60
N ASP A 141 -0.98 13.62 0.11
CA ASP A 141 -2.16 13.37 0.95
C ASP A 141 -2.12 11.96 1.57
N VAL A 142 -1.31 11.83 2.62
CA VAL A 142 -1.14 10.60 3.40
C VAL A 142 -2.49 10.08 3.91
N THR A 143 -3.33 10.97 4.43
CA THR A 143 -4.59 10.60 5.06
C THR A 143 -5.55 10.01 4.05
N ARG A 144 -5.68 10.63 2.88
CA ARG A 144 -6.55 10.15 1.81
C ARG A 144 -5.99 8.89 1.16
N ALA A 145 -4.67 8.75 1.03
CA ALA A 145 -4.03 7.52 0.57
C ALA A 145 -4.40 6.32 1.46
N TYR A 146 -4.30 6.46 2.79
CA TYR A 146 -4.74 5.40 3.71
C TYR A 146 -6.24 5.12 3.63
N LYS A 147 -7.07 6.17 3.52
CA LYS A 147 -8.52 6.02 3.35
C LYS A 147 -8.88 5.30 2.05
N LEU A 148 -8.13 5.52 0.97
CA LEU A 148 -8.25 4.81 -0.31
C LEU A 148 -7.87 3.34 -0.13
N MET A 149 -6.70 3.05 0.46
CA MET A 149 -6.26 1.68 0.73
C MET A 149 -7.30 0.88 1.54
N LEU A 150 -7.87 1.49 2.59
CA LEU A 150 -8.91 0.87 3.38
C LEU A 150 -10.15 0.54 2.55
N ARG A 151 -10.61 1.49 1.71
CA ARG A 151 -11.78 1.28 0.84
C ARG A 151 -11.55 0.19 -0.19
N LEU A 152 -10.37 0.16 -0.82
CA LEU A 152 -9.99 -0.90 -1.75
C LEU A 152 -9.95 -2.27 -1.06
N ALA A 153 -9.39 -2.34 0.14
CA ALA A 153 -9.38 -3.58 0.93
C ALA A 153 -10.80 -4.02 1.30
N LEU A 154 -11.67 -3.11 1.73
CA LEU A 154 -13.07 -3.42 2.02
C LEU A 154 -13.84 -3.85 0.76
N LYS A 155 -13.60 -3.19 -0.38
CA LYS A 155 -14.18 -3.57 -1.68
C LYS A 155 -13.81 -4.99 -2.05
N ARG A 156 -12.53 -5.35 -1.91
CA ARG A 156 -12.07 -6.73 -2.13
C ARG A 156 -12.70 -7.73 -1.15
N LEU A 157 -12.88 -7.33 0.12
CA LEU A 157 -13.40 -8.22 1.17
C LEU A 157 -14.91 -8.43 1.10
N THR A 158 -15.66 -7.46 0.60
CA THR A 158 -17.13 -7.47 0.64
C THR A 158 -17.77 -7.55 -0.75
N GLY A 159 -16.98 -7.42 -1.82
CA GLY A 159 -17.46 -7.32 -3.20
C GLY A 159 -18.14 -5.98 -3.53
N SER A 160 -18.29 -5.08 -2.55
CA SER A 160 -18.97 -3.79 -2.71
C SER A 160 -18.17 -2.66 -2.04
N SER A 161 -18.44 -1.40 -2.39
CA SER A 161 -17.82 -0.24 -1.74
C SER A 161 -18.75 0.29 -0.63
N PRO A 162 -18.70 -0.23 0.62
CA PRO A 162 -19.69 0.11 1.65
C PRO A 162 -19.51 1.52 2.23
N LEU A 163 -18.38 2.20 1.92
CA LEU A 163 -18.07 3.50 2.48
C LEU A 163 -18.41 4.63 1.48
N PRO A 164 -18.80 5.81 1.98
CA PRO A 164 -18.99 6.99 1.14
C PRO A 164 -17.73 7.29 0.32
N ARG A 165 -17.96 7.79 -0.89
CA ARG A 165 -16.90 8.20 -1.83
C ARG A 165 -15.99 9.23 -1.16
N LEU A 166 -14.70 9.12 -1.47
CA LEU A 166 -13.72 10.11 -1.06
C LEU A 166 -13.95 11.38 -1.88
N PRO A 167 -14.08 12.55 -1.24
CA PRO A 167 -14.06 13.79 -1.99
C PRO A 167 -12.70 13.95 -2.65
N LEU A 168 -12.71 14.35 -3.92
CA LEU A 168 -11.54 14.82 -4.66
C LEU A 168 -11.72 16.31 -4.87
N ASP A 169 -10.91 17.11 -4.19
CA ASP A 169 -10.86 18.54 -4.42
C ASP A 169 -9.72 18.84 -5.41
N VAL A 170 -10.08 19.25 -6.62
CA VAL A 170 -9.13 19.56 -7.70
C VAL A 170 -8.36 20.85 -7.40
N LYS A 171 -8.86 21.71 -6.50
CA LYS A 171 -8.18 22.94 -6.06
C LYS A 171 -7.22 22.72 -4.89
N SER A 172 -7.12 21.48 -4.41
CA SER A 172 -6.25 21.10 -3.31
C SER A 172 -4.77 21.17 -3.70
N ASN A 173 -3.92 21.58 -2.75
CA ASN A 173 -2.46 21.47 -2.84
C ASN A 173 -1.91 20.16 -2.24
N VAL A 174 -2.79 19.19 -1.97
CA VAL A 174 -2.44 17.86 -1.48
C VAL A 174 -2.91 16.77 -2.44
N TRP A 175 -2.01 15.86 -2.79
CA TRP A 175 -2.25 14.89 -3.87
C TRP A 175 -1.83 13.46 -3.51
N ILE A 176 -2.52 12.49 -4.11
CA ILE A 176 -2.10 11.08 -4.23
C ILE A 176 -1.57 10.90 -5.65
N CYS A 177 -0.57 10.05 -5.86
CA CYS A 177 0.04 9.83 -7.18
C CYS A 177 -0.97 9.49 -8.28
N SER A 178 -1.85 8.52 -8.04
CA SER A 178 -2.86 8.10 -9.01
C SER A 178 -3.87 9.19 -9.34
N ASP A 179 -4.35 9.92 -8.32
CA ASP A 179 -5.31 11.02 -8.50
C ASP A 179 -4.72 12.16 -9.30
N ALA A 180 -3.53 12.64 -8.92
CA ALA A 180 -2.86 13.73 -9.62
C ALA A 180 -2.67 13.41 -11.10
N ILE A 181 -2.19 12.21 -11.41
CA ILE A 181 -1.97 11.78 -12.80
C ILE A 181 -3.29 11.69 -13.56
N LEU A 182 -4.32 11.06 -12.99
CA LEU A 182 -5.60 10.90 -13.67
C LEU A 182 -6.27 12.25 -13.95
N VAL A 183 -6.25 13.17 -12.98
CA VAL A 183 -6.78 14.53 -13.13
C VAL A 183 -6.00 15.32 -14.18
N LEU A 184 -4.66 15.26 -14.16
CA LEU A 184 -3.82 15.93 -15.16
C LEU A 184 -4.11 15.41 -16.57
N LEU A 185 -4.20 14.09 -16.75
CA LEU A 185 -4.53 13.49 -18.05
C LEU A 185 -5.91 13.91 -18.54
N ALA A 186 -6.93 13.85 -17.69
CA ALA A 186 -8.29 14.28 -18.04
C ALA A 186 -8.37 15.78 -18.40
N GLY A 187 -7.53 16.61 -17.76
CA GLY A 187 -7.46 18.04 -18.04
C GLY A 187 -6.65 18.40 -19.29
N CYS A 188 -5.69 17.56 -19.70
CA CYS A 188 -4.73 17.90 -20.75
C CYS A 188 -4.91 17.10 -22.06
N CYS A 189 -5.55 15.93 -22.03
CA CYS A 189 -5.71 15.05 -23.18
C CYS A 189 -7.20 14.76 -23.44
N GLU A 190 -7.67 15.12 -24.63
CA GLU A 190 -9.08 15.01 -25.01
C GLU A 190 -9.52 13.56 -25.18
N ALA A 191 -8.73 12.77 -25.91
CA ALA A 191 -8.99 11.35 -26.09
C ALA A 191 -9.01 10.59 -24.75
N PHE A 192 -8.15 10.97 -23.79
CA PHE A 192 -8.16 10.39 -22.45
C PHE A 192 -9.43 10.76 -21.67
N ARG A 193 -9.88 12.02 -21.78
CA ARG A 193 -11.11 12.49 -21.17
C ARG A 193 -12.34 11.76 -21.73
N GLU A 194 -12.39 11.50 -23.03
CA GLU A 194 -13.44 10.72 -23.67
C GLU A 194 -13.43 9.25 -23.22
N ALA A 195 -12.25 8.62 -23.19
CA ALA A 195 -12.10 7.25 -22.66
C ALA A 195 -12.55 7.16 -21.19
N LEU A 196 -12.25 8.19 -20.39
CA LEU A 196 -12.69 8.29 -19.01
C LEU A 196 -14.21 8.48 -18.89
N ALA A 197 -14.83 9.23 -19.79
CA ALA A 197 -16.28 9.41 -19.85
C ALA A 197 -17.00 8.09 -20.23
N LYS A 198 -16.46 7.34 -21.18
CA LYS A 198 -16.95 5.99 -21.55
C LYS A 198 -16.84 5.02 -20.36
N ALA A 199 -15.68 4.96 -19.73
CA ALA A 199 -15.45 4.11 -18.56
C ALA A 199 -16.33 4.47 -17.35
N ARG A 200 -16.80 5.72 -17.27
CA ARG A 200 -17.78 6.16 -16.26
C ARG A 200 -19.13 5.49 -16.46
N GLN A 201 -19.57 5.33 -17.71
CA GLN A 201 -20.86 4.71 -18.04
C GLN A 201 -20.87 3.22 -17.66
N GLU A 202 -19.72 2.56 -17.80
CA GLU A 202 -19.53 1.15 -17.46
C GLU A 202 -19.28 0.91 -15.95
N ALA A 203 -19.16 1.98 -15.15
CA ALA A 203 -18.93 1.96 -13.70
C ALA A 203 -17.70 1.12 -13.24
N GLU A 204 -16.73 0.91 -14.12
CA GLU A 204 -15.62 -0.01 -13.85
C GLU A 204 -14.52 0.57 -12.95
N LEU A 205 -14.42 1.91 -12.86
CA LEU A 205 -13.26 2.57 -12.23
C LEU A 205 -13.47 2.90 -10.74
N ASP A 206 -12.39 2.78 -9.97
CA ASP A 206 -12.33 3.16 -8.56
C ASP A 206 -12.47 4.68 -8.38
N ILE A 207 -11.99 5.50 -9.30
CA ILE A 207 -12.24 6.95 -9.26
C ILE A 207 -13.75 7.29 -9.19
N PHE A 208 -14.60 6.51 -9.86
CA PHE A 208 -16.05 6.73 -9.85
C PHE A 208 -16.77 5.99 -8.73
N THR A 209 -16.30 4.80 -8.33
CA THR A 209 -16.96 4.00 -7.29
C THR A 209 -16.47 4.33 -5.87
N ILE A 210 -15.21 4.73 -5.72
CA ILE A 210 -14.52 5.02 -4.45
C ILE A 210 -14.25 6.52 -4.28
N GLY A 211 -14.19 7.31 -5.35
CA GLY A 211 -13.88 8.75 -5.30
C GLY A 211 -12.37 9.07 -5.29
N SER A 212 -11.54 8.08 -5.57
CA SER A 212 -10.09 8.25 -5.74
C SER A 212 -9.57 7.11 -6.62
N ALA A 213 -8.67 7.46 -7.54
CA ALA A 213 -8.15 6.57 -8.56
C ALA A 213 -7.23 5.53 -7.92
N SER A 214 -7.44 4.26 -8.25
CA SER A 214 -6.46 3.22 -7.94
C SER A 214 -5.47 3.05 -9.10
N LEU A 215 -4.36 2.34 -8.87
CA LEU A 215 -3.42 2.04 -9.95
C LEU A 215 -4.01 1.06 -10.96
N MET A 216 -5.02 0.31 -10.56
CA MET A 216 -5.77 -0.59 -11.44
C MET A 216 -6.70 0.16 -12.38
N ASP A 217 -7.06 1.42 -12.11
CA ASP A 217 -7.91 2.20 -13.01
C ASP A 217 -7.25 2.44 -14.37
N PHE A 218 -5.92 2.64 -14.40
CA PHE A 218 -5.17 2.74 -15.65
C PHE A 218 -5.20 1.43 -16.46
N GLN A 219 -5.12 0.29 -15.78
CA GLN A 219 -5.22 -1.02 -16.44
C GLN A 219 -6.65 -1.33 -16.91
N ARG A 220 -7.67 -0.87 -16.20
CA ARG A 220 -9.08 -0.96 -16.61
C ARG A 220 -9.35 -0.05 -17.81
N LEU A 221 -8.92 1.21 -17.75
CA LEU A 221 -9.01 2.14 -18.88
C LEU A 221 -8.37 1.59 -20.14
N ARG A 222 -7.18 1.00 -20.03
CA ARG A 222 -6.51 0.32 -21.16
C ARG A 222 -7.31 -0.87 -21.71
N ARG A 223 -8.13 -1.56 -20.91
CA ARG A 223 -9.00 -2.65 -21.40
C ARG A 223 -10.23 -2.12 -22.13
N ILE A 224 -10.82 -1.04 -21.61
CA ILE A 224 -12.02 -0.39 -22.18
C ILE A 224 -11.68 0.34 -23.48
N GLU A 225 -10.53 0.99 -23.53
CA GLU A 225 -10.03 1.72 -24.69
C GLU A 225 -8.53 1.44 -24.90
N PRO A 226 -8.18 0.36 -25.63
CA PRO A 226 -6.79 -0.04 -25.82
C PRO A 226 -5.93 0.97 -26.58
N THR A 227 -6.55 1.87 -27.35
CA THR A 227 -5.86 2.86 -28.18
C THR A 227 -5.30 4.03 -27.36
N ILE A 228 -5.88 4.31 -26.19
CA ILE A 228 -5.49 5.47 -25.38
C ILE A 228 -4.25 5.21 -24.52
N ILE A 229 -4.03 3.97 -24.09
CA ILE A 229 -2.90 3.59 -23.25
C ILE A 229 -2.23 2.36 -23.83
N SER A 230 -1.02 2.55 -24.36
CA SER A 230 -0.17 1.47 -24.85
C SER A 230 0.88 1.09 -23.81
N ARG A 231 1.39 -0.15 -23.87
CA ARG A 231 2.51 -0.58 -23.04
C ARG A 231 3.80 -0.39 -23.82
N VAL A 232 4.78 0.27 -23.20
CA VAL A 232 6.13 0.37 -23.77
C VAL A 232 6.91 -0.89 -23.37
N PRO A 233 7.43 -1.67 -24.33
CA PRO A 233 8.23 -2.84 -24.03
C PRO A 233 9.58 -2.40 -23.45
N LEU A 234 9.90 -2.90 -22.27
CA LEU A 234 11.24 -2.78 -21.69
C LEU A 234 12.09 -3.98 -22.14
N PRO A 235 13.44 -3.82 -22.22
CA PRO A 235 14.35 -4.91 -22.57
C PRO A 235 14.08 -6.16 -21.72
N VAL A 236 13.85 -7.32 -22.32
CA VAL A 236 13.30 -8.50 -21.61
C VAL A 236 14.29 -9.11 -20.60
N VAL A 237 15.58 -8.86 -20.78
CA VAL A 237 16.66 -9.62 -20.15
C VAL A 237 16.61 -9.63 -18.61
N ASN A 238 16.00 -8.62 -17.98
CA ASN A 238 15.94 -8.51 -16.51
C ASN A 238 14.59 -8.07 -15.93
N PHE A 239 13.55 -7.89 -16.74
CA PHE A 239 12.28 -7.33 -16.28
C PHE A 239 11.16 -8.38 -16.27
N THR A 240 10.54 -8.57 -15.11
CA THR A 240 9.35 -9.43 -15.02
C THR A 240 8.16 -8.71 -15.65
N LEU A 241 7.60 -9.25 -16.74
CA LEU A 241 6.53 -8.62 -17.52
C LEU A 241 5.24 -8.38 -16.72
N ALA A 242 5.02 -9.14 -15.65
CA ALA A 242 4.00 -8.87 -14.65
C ALA A 242 4.57 -9.21 -13.27
N PRO A 243 4.40 -8.33 -12.27
CA PRO A 243 4.59 -8.73 -10.89
C PRO A 243 3.73 -9.95 -10.63
N HIS A 244 4.37 -11.12 -10.50
CA HIS A 244 3.64 -12.34 -10.22
C HIS A 244 2.93 -12.13 -8.89
N LYS A 245 1.60 -12.31 -8.88
CA LYS A 245 0.82 -12.34 -7.64
C LYS A 245 1.36 -13.51 -6.81
N ARG A 246 2.33 -13.26 -5.93
CA ARG A 246 2.90 -14.29 -5.06
C ARG A 246 1.75 -14.91 -4.27
N SER A 247 1.73 -16.25 -4.22
CA SER A 247 0.82 -16.98 -3.35
C SER A 247 0.93 -16.45 -1.93
N TRP A 248 -0.19 -16.40 -1.20
CA TRP A 248 -0.20 -15.91 0.18
C TRP A 248 0.78 -16.69 1.09
N ARG A 249 1.02 -17.97 0.76
CA ARG A 249 1.96 -18.83 1.46
C ARG A 249 3.39 -18.28 1.42
N ALA A 250 3.76 -17.61 0.33
CA ALA A 250 5.07 -16.99 0.19
C ALA A 250 5.27 -15.82 1.17
N TYR A 251 4.19 -15.23 1.69
CA TYR A 251 4.27 -14.16 2.69
C TYR A 251 4.33 -14.68 4.12
N VAL A 252 4.07 -15.96 4.38
CA VAL A 252 4.05 -16.53 5.75
C VAL A 252 5.39 -16.32 6.46
N PRO A 253 6.57 -16.63 5.87
CA PRO A 253 7.85 -16.42 6.55
C PRO A 253 8.16 -14.95 6.81
N GLU A 254 7.76 -14.06 5.90
CA GLU A 254 7.89 -12.61 6.08
C GLU A 254 6.97 -12.13 7.22
N MET A 255 5.72 -12.62 7.28
CA MET A 255 4.78 -12.34 8.36
C MET A 255 5.25 -12.83 9.74
N VAL A 256 5.86 -14.02 9.80
CA VAL A 256 6.45 -14.54 11.04
C VAL A 256 7.60 -13.65 11.51
N ARG A 257 8.54 -13.31 10.62
CA ARG A 257 9.64 -12.37 10.94
C ARG A 257 9.12 -11.01 11.37
N PHE A 258 8.04 -10.56 10.74
CA PHE A 258 7.38 -9.31 11.08
C PHE A 258 6.76 -9.36 12.48
N ALA A 259 6.01 -10.42 12.78
CA ALA A 259 5.42 -10.63 14.11
C ALA A 259 6.50 -10.73 15.20
N GLN A 260 7.59 -11.45 14.94
CA GLN A 260 8.75 -11.53 15.84
C GLN A 260 9.39 -10.15 16.06
N SER A 261 9.57 -9.38 14.98
CA SER A 261 10.12 -8.02 15.06
C SER A 261 9.23 -7.06 15.86
N MET A 262 7.90 -7.24 15.80
CA MET A 262 6.95 -6.51 16.65
C MET A 262 7.01 -6.96 18.11
N GLN A 263 7.05 -8.27 18.38
CA GLN A 263 7.15 -8.82 19.73
C GLN A 263 8.42 -8.34 20.42
N ASN A 264 9.53 -8.26 19.68
CA ASN A 264 10.82 -7.83 20.20
C ASN A 264 10.94 -6.29 20.34
N GLY A 265 9.86 -5.54 20.07
CA GLY A 265 9.85 -4.08 20.13
C GLY A 265 10.76 -3.39 19.10
N ALA A 266 11.41 -4.15 18.21
CA ALA A 266 12.29 -3.65 17.17
C ALA A 266 11.50 -2.88 16.10
N PHE A 267 10.22 -3.21 15.92
CA PHE A 267 9.34 -2.54 14.98
C PHE A 267 8.52 -1.42 15.64
N LYS A 268 8.90 -0.16 15.41
CA LYS A 268 8.09 1.01 15.78
C LYS A 268 7.01 1.21 14.71
N TRP A 269 5.77 0.87 15.03
CA TRP A 269 4.68 0.94 14.06
C TRP A 269 4.41 2.39 13.61
N PRO A 270 4.41 2.68 12.30
CA PRO A 270 4.38 4.05 11.82
C PRO A 270 3.03 4.76 11.83
N LEU A 271 1.95 4.05 12.14
CA LEU A 271 0.63 4.66 12.32
C LEU A 271 0.46 5.37 13.68
N SER A 272 1.43 5.30 14.59
CA SER A 272 1.32 5.95 15.90
C SER A 272 1.10 7.47 15.85
N PRO A 273 1.65 8.24 14.89
CA PRO A 273 1.35 9.67 14.75
C PRO A 273 0.08 9.92 13.95
N VAL A 274 -0.16 9.18 12.85
CA VAL A 274 -1.32 9.39 11.95
C VAL A 274 -2.65 9.09 12.64
N ILE A 275 -2.69 8.11 13.54
CA ILE A 275 -3.91 7.80 14.28
C ILE A 275 -4.17 8.79 15.43
N ARG A 276 -3.16 9.58 15.87
CA ARG A 276 -3.40 10.70 16.81
C ARG A 276 -4.14 11.89 16.17
N LEU A 277 -4.24 11.96 14.84
CA LEU A 277 -4.86 13.08 14.12
C LEU A 277 -6.35 12.93 13.82
N SER A 278 -6.99 11.84 14.28
CA SER A 278 -8.44 11.64 14.10
C SER A 278 -9.17 11.76 15.45
N SER A 279 -9.72 12.94 15.73
CA SER A 279 -10.61 13.19 16.89
C SER A 279 -11.78 12.20 16.97
N LYS A 280 -12.29 11.73 15.83
CA LYS A 280 -13.32 10.68 15.74
C LYS A 280 -12.87 9.30 16.24
N GLY A 281 -11.56 9.04 16.24
CA GLY A 281 -11.01 7.80 16.79
C GLY A 281 -11.09 7.78 18.32
N HIS A 282 -11.01 8.95 18.96
CA HIS A 282 -11.22 9.10 20.40
C HIS A 282 -12.70 8.91 20.77
N GLU A 283 -13.63 9.44 20.00
CA GLU A 283 -15.08 9.23 20.23
C GLU A 283 -15.48 7.76 20.16
N VAL A 284 -15.02 7.03 19.14
CA VAL A 284 -15.31 5.59 19.01
C VAL A 284 -14.66 4.79 20.15
N ALA A 285 -13.43 5.14 20.54
CA ALA A 285 -12.75 4.49 21.66
C ALA A 285 -13.36 4.83 23.03
N ALA A 286 -14.00 5.99 23.17
CA ALA A 286 -14.71 6.43 24.38
C ALA A 286 -16.08 5.76 24.56
N ARG A 287 -16.70 5.27 23.47
CA ARG A 287 -17.95 4.49 23.52
C ARG A 287 -17.74 3.00 23.84
N ILE A 288 -16.49 2.53 23.83
CA ILE A 288 -16.14 1.17 24.25
C ILE A 288 -15.91 1.20 25.77
N PRO A 289 -16.59 0.34 26.57
CA PRO A 289 -16.51 0.38 28.02
C PRO A 289 -15.06 0.40 28.52
N PRO A 290 -14.77 1.05 29.66
CA PRO A 290 -13.42 1.31 30.13
C PRO A 290 -12.72 -0.01 30.50
N SER A 291 -12.07 -0.61 29.52
CA SER A 291 -10.96 -1.52 29.72
C SER A 291 -9.77 -0.71 30.25
N PRO A 292 -8.95 -1.25 31.18
CA PRO A 292 -7.75 -0.60 31.73
C PRO A 292 -6.65 -0.34 30.69
N LEU A 293 -6.87 -0.71 29.43
CA LEU A 293 -5.93 -0.52 28.34
C LEU A 293 -5.96 0.92 27.83
N THR A 294 -4.78 1.54 27.70
CA THR A 294 -4.65 2.87 27.11
C THR A 294 -5.18 2.90 25.67
N THR A 295 -5.72 4.03 25.22
CA THR A 295 -6.28 4.20 23.85
C THR A 295 -5.30 3.76 22.76
N LYS A 296 -4.00 3.95 22.98
CA LYS A 296 -2.90 3.46 22.13
C LYS A 296 -2.93 1.92 21.98
N HIS A 297 -3.12 1.20 23.08
CA HIS A 297 -3.25 -0.26 23.06
C HIS A 297 -4.54 -0.73 22.40
N LYS A 298 -5.67 -0.06 22.63
CA LYS A 298 -6.94 -0.41 21.98
C LYS A 298 -6.84 -0.34 20.46
N ILE A 299 -6.17 0.69 19.94
CA ILE A 299 -5.95 0.90 18.50
C ILE A 299 -4.95 -0.09 17.92
N GLN A 300 -3.87 -0.41 18.66
CA GLN A 300 -2.95 -1.47 18.27
C GLN A 300 -3.65 -2.84 18.21
N ILE A 301 -4.47 -3.16 19.22
CA ILE A 301 -5.27 -4.38 19.26
C ILE A 301 -6.26 -4.42 18.11
N LEU A 302 -6.91 -3.30 17.75
CA LEU A 302 -7.80 -3.24 16.60
C LEU A 302 -7.06 -3.46 15.27
N GLY A 303 -5.87 -2.86 15.12
CA GLY A 303 -4.99 -3.11 13.97
C GLY A 303 -4.54 -4.57 13.88
N TYR A 304 -4.15 -5.17 15.01
CA TYR A 304 -3.81 -6.58 15.10
C TYR A 304 -5.01 -7.48 14.83
N ALA A 305 -6.20 -7.13 15.31
CA ALA A 305 -7.43 -7.87 15.06
C ALA A 305 -7.83 -7.80 13.59
N LEU A 306 -7.68 -6.66 12.90
CA LEU A 306 -7.96 -6.55 11.47
C LEU A 306 -6.96 -7.35 10.61
N VAL A 307 -5.67 -7.31 10.97
CA VAL A 307 -4.63 -8.13 10.32
C VAL A 307 -4.90 -9.62 10.59
N PHE A 308 -5.21 -9.99 11.82
CA PHE A 308 -5.54 -11.35 12.23
C PHE A 308 -6.83 -11.86 11.58
N LEU A 309 -7.87 -11.02 11.46
CA LEU A 309 -9.11 -11.35 10.76
C LEU A 309 -8.89 -11.47 9.25
N ALA A 310 -8.02 -10.65 8.65
CA ALA A 310 -7.63 -10.82 7.26
C ALA A 310 -6.86 -12.13 7.02
N ILE A 311 -6.06 -12.59 8.00
CA ILE A 311 -5.39 -13.89 7.99
C ILE A 311 -6.39 -15.04 8.19
N LEU A 312 -7.29 -14.93 9.17
CA LEU A 312 -8.33 -15.91 9.49
C LEU A 312 -9.29 -16.13 8.32
N ARG A 313 -9.71 -15.05 7.65
CA ARG A 313 -10.74 -15.10 6.60
C ARG A 313 -10.30 -15.84 5.33
N ARG A 314 -9.01 -16.12 5.13
CA ARG A 314 -8.51 -16.95 4.01
C ARG A 314 -7.96 -18.32 4.42
N GLY A 315 -7.98 -18.66 5.70
CA GLY A 315 -7.58 -19.97 6.17
C GLY A 315 -8.79 -20.87 6.42
N LEU A 316 -9.23 -21.64 5.41
CA LEU A 316 -9.96 -22.89 5.67
C LEU A 316 -9.22 -23.75 6.71
N THR A 317 -7.89 -23.63 6.75
CA THR A 317 -7.00 -24.24 7.73
C THR A 317 -7.06 -23.57 9.10
N VAL A 318 -7.14 -22.23 9.21
CA VAL A 318 -7.21 -21.57 10.52
C VAL A 318 -8.61 -21.71 11.13
N LYS A 319 -9.67 -21.64 10.33
CA LYS A 319 -11.02 -22.04 10.77
C LYS A 319 -11.01 -23.50 11.26
N ARG A 320 -10.37 -24.42 10.54
CA ARG A 320 -10.20 -25.81 11.00
C ARG A 320 -9.38 -25.92 12.27
N VAL A 321 -8.26 -25.21 12.40
CA VAL A 321 -7.40 -25.25 13.59
C VAL A 321 -8.12 -24.64 14.80
N VAL A 322 -8.86 -23.55 14.62
CA VAL A 322 -9.68 -22.94 15.67
C VAL A 322 -10.85 -23.85 16.04
N LEU A 323 -11.56 -24.46 15.07
CA LEU A 323 -12.58 -25.46 15.37
C LEU A 323 -11.99 -26.66 16.12
N ARG A 324 -10.85 -27.18 15.67
CA ARG A 324 -10.14 -28.28 16.35
C ARG A 324 -9.68 -27.89 17.76
N ALA A 325 -9.22 -26.66 17.96
CA ALA A 325 -8.87 -26.15 19.27
C ALA A 325 -10.10 -26.03 20.20
N ILE A 326 -11.23 -25.56 19.67
CA ILE A 326 -12.51 -25.50 20.39
C ILE A 326 -13.00 -26.92 20.71
N GLU A 327 -12.95 -27.85 19.76
CA GLU A 327 -13.31 -29.26 19.97
C GLU A 327 -12.47 -29.89 21.07
N VAL A 328 -11.15 -29.69 21.07
CA VAL A 328 -10.24 -30.21 22.11
C VAL A 328 -10.52 -29.58 23.48
N LEU A 329 -10.81 -28.27 23.52
CA LEU A 329 -11.19 -27.58 24.76
C LEU A 329 -12.51 -28.13 25.32
N MET A 330 -13.52 -28.33 24.46
CA MET A 330 -14.80 -28.92 24.83
C MET A 330 -14.63 -30.36 25.32
N LEU A 331 -13.79 -31.16 24.65
CA LEU A 331 -13.50 -32.54 25.06
C LEU A 331 -12.86 -32.59 26.45
N ARG A 332 -11.89 -31.71 26.71
CA ARG A 332 -11.26 -31.57 28.02
C ARG A 332 -12.25 -31.15 29.10
N TYR A 333 -13.15 -30.21 28.77
CA TYR A 333 -14.18 -29.75 29.70
C TYR A 333 -15.14 -30.88 30.07
N VAL A 334 -15.64 -31.64 29.08
CA VAL A 334 -16.53 -32.79 29.29
C VAL A 334 -15.82 -33.89 30.09
N ALA A 335 -14.58 -34.25 29.73
CA ALA A 335 -13.81 -35.26 30.45
C ALA A 335 -13.61 -34.88 31.92
N ARG A 336 -13.35 -33.59 32.20
CA ARG A 336 -13.21 -33.08 33.57
C ARG A 336 -14.54 -33.17 34.35
N HIS A 337 -15.66 -32.84 33.72
CA HIS A 337 -16.97 -32.94 34.36
C HIS A 337 -17.40 -34.40 34.60
N VAL A 338 -17.12 -35.31 33.66
CA VAL A 338 -17.38 -36.74 33.85
C VAL A 338 -16.52 -37.30 34.98
N MET A 339 -15.23 -36.96 35.03
CA MET A 339 -14.34 -37.32 36.14
C MET A 339 -14.88 -36.84 37.49
N LEU A 340 -15.31 -35.57 37.57
CA LEU A 340 -15.89 -35.02 38.80
C LEU A 340 -17.21 -35.72 39.17
N HIS A 341 -18.03 -36.09 38.18
CA HIS A 341 -19.28 -36.81 38.42
C HIS A 341 -19.04 -38.25 38.90
N LEU A 342 -18.06 -38.94 38.33
CA LEU A 342 -17.65 -40.29 38.77
C LEU A 342 -17.04 -40.27 40.18
N GLN A 343 -16.29 -39.21 40.52
CA GLN A 343 -15.74 -39.02 41.87
C GLN A 343 -16.81 -38.65 42.91
N SER A 344 -17.88 -37.97 42.50
CA SER A 344 -18.98 -37.56 43.38
C SER A 344 -20.14 -38.56 43.44
N SER A 345 -20.13 -39.61 42.61
CA SER A 345 -21.09 -40.72 42.67
C SER A 345 -20.49 -41.93 43.39
N PRO A 346 -20.61 -42.03 44.73
CA PRO A 346 -20.15 -43.19 45.51
C PRO A 346 -20.89 -44.51 45.17
N ALA A 347 -21.97 -44.45 44.40
CA ALA A 347 -22.79 -45.60 44.04
C ALA A 347 -22.14 -46.53 42.98
N LEU A 348 -21.17 -46.07 42.19
CA LEU A 348 -20.57 -46.86 41.11
C LEU A 348 -19.44 -47.81 41.55
N PHE A 349 -18.93 -47.63 42.78
CA PHE A 349 -17.85 -48.45 43.34
C PHE A 349 -18.23 -49.13 44.66
N ALA A 350 -19.52 -49.18 45.00
CA ALA A 350 -19.96 -49.99 46.13
C ALA A 350 -19.67 -51.47 45.83
N PRO A 351 -18.88 -52.17 46.66
CA PRO A 351 -18.64 -53.59 46.44
C PRO A 351 -19.97 -54.32 46.50
N ALA A 352 -20.25 -55.14 45.48
CA ALA A 352 -21.39 -56.03 45.50
C ALA A 352 -21.32 -56.85 46.79
N LYS A 353 -22.32 -56.68 47.66
CA LYS A 353 -22.46 -57.53 48.86
C LYS A 353 -22.72 -58.95 48.35
N LEU A 354 -21.69 -59.78 48.43
CA LEU A 354 -21.74 -61.23 48.22
C LEU A 354 -22.59 -61.90 49.31
#